data_AF-A0A7E4ZXR4-F1
#
_entry.id   AF-A0A7E4ZXR4-F1
#
_cell.length_a   1.000
_cell.length_b   1.000
_cell.length_c   1.000
_cell.angle_alpha   90.00
_cell.angle_beta   90.00
_cell.angle_gamma   90.00
#
_symmetry.space_group_name_H-M   'P 1'
#
loop_
_entity.id
_entity.type
_entity.pdbx_description
1 polymer ?
#
loop_
_entity_poly.entity_id
_entity_poly.type
_entity_poly.pdbx_seq_one_letter_code
_entity_poly.pdbx_strand_id
1 'polypeptide(L)'
;MLFVNTVSDSVLTASVNRDEHAIIIVSTTAAASFFRNIAPSLGGYIMDAYGFHYIGYIGATCTLITAGIGLLVPYKHFEEKKKL
;
A
#
# COMPACT_ATOMS: atom_id res chain seq x y z
N MET A 1 1.26 12.45 0.84
CA MET A 1 1.91 11.15 0.55
C MET A 1 2.79 10.65 1.70
N LEU A 2 3.64 11.50 2.33
CA LEU A 2 4.56 11.05 3.39
C LEU A 2 3.87 10.43 4.61
N PHE A 3 2.76 11.03 5.09
CA PHE A 3 2.08 10.55 6.30
C PHE A 3 1.57 9.10 6.17
N VAL A 4 0.88 8.76 5.08
CA VAL A 4 0.33 7.41 4.87
C VAL A 4 1.44 6.37 4.76
N ASN A 5 2.55 6.70 4.08
CA ASN A 5 3.69 5.79 4.00
C ASN A 5 4.33 5.60 5.38
N THR A 6 4.60 6.67 6.13
CA THR A 6 5.17 6.58 7.47
C THR A 6 4.29 5.79 8.44
N VAL A 7 2.97 6.02 8.41
CA VAL A 7 2.03 5.26 9.23
C VAL A 7 2.02 3.78 8.81
N SER A 8 1.97 3.49 7.51
CA SER A 8 1.98 2.11 6.99
C SER A 8 3.27 1.37 7.35
N ASP A 9 4.43 2.02 7.20
CA ASP A 9 5.72 1.44 7.57
C ASP A 9 5.81 1.20 9.08
N SER A 10 5.30 2.12 9.90
CA SER A 10 5.25 1.96 11.36
C SER A 10 4.35 0.79 11.77
N VAL A 11 3.17 0.67 11.14
CA VAL A 11 2.20 -0.41 11.31
C VAL A 11 2.82 -1.76 10.92
N LEU A 12 3.45 -1.82 9.75
CA LEU A 12 4.14 -3.01 9.23
C LEU A 12 5.24 -3.46 10.19
N THR A 13 6.14 -2.54 10.54
CA THR A 13 7.30 -2.82 11.39
C THR A 13 6.89 -3.21 12.81
N ALA A 14 5.78 -2.67 13.34
CA ALA A 14 5.23 -3.08 14.63
C ALA A 14 4.61 -4.49 14.62
N SER A 15 4.20 -4.99 13.45
CA SER A 15 3.48 -6.26 13.31
C SER A 15 4.39 -7.48 13.10
N VAL A 16 5.69 -7.29 12.96
CA VAL A 16 6.65 -8.34 12.61
C VAL A 16 7.84 -8.41 13.58
N ASN A 17 8.54 -9.54 13.61
CA ASN A 17 9.71 -9.73 14.46
C ASN A 17 10.93 -8.98 13.93
N ARG A 18 11.84 -8.58 14.83
CA ARG A 18 12.99 -7.71 14.51
C ARG A 18 13.88 -8.27 13.40
N ASP A 19 14.03 -9.59 13.35
CA ASP A 19 14.83 -10.27 12.33
C ASP A 19 14.21 -10.20 10.91
N GLU A 20 12.91 -9.94 10.81
CA GLU A 20 12.15 -9.92 9.55
C GLU A 20 11.86 -8.49 9.04
N HIS A 21 12.16 -7.45 9.84
CA HIS A 21 11.89 -6.05 9.51
C HIS A 21 12.50 -5.65 8.16
N ALA A 22 13.76 -6.02 7.94
CA ALA A 22 14.48 -5.65 6.72
C ALA A 22 13.83 -6.23 5.46
N ILE A 23 13.37 -7.49 5.52
CA ILE A 23 12.78 -8.18 4.37
C ILE A 23 11.44 -7.53 3.99
N ILE A 24 10.62 -7.18 4.98
CA ILE A 24 9.27 -6.62 4.77
C ILE A 24 9.34 -5.17 4.27
N ILE A 25 10.27 -4.38 4.79
CA ILE A 25 10.49 -3.01 4.30
C ILE A 25 11.01 -3.05 2.85
N VAL A 26 11.96 -3.95 2.56
CA VAL A 26 12.49 -4.12 1.19
C VAL A 26 11.40 -4.59 0.23
N SER A 27 10.54 -5.55 0.61
CA SER A 27 9.45 -6.02 -0.25
C SER A 27 8.43 -4.91 -0.54
N THR A 28 8.09 -4.12 0.48
CA THR A 28 7.15 -2.99 0.33
C THR A 28 7.74 -1.91 -0.59
N THR A 29 9.02 -1.60 -0.42
CA THR A 29 9.76 -0.65 -1.26
C THR A 29 9.88 -1.14 -2.70
N ALA A 30 10.11 -2.44 -2.91
CA ALA A 30 10.18 -3.06 -4.23
C ALA A 30 8.82 -2.97 -4.94
N ALA A 31 7.72 -3.28 -4.23
CA ALA A 31 6.37 -3.13 -4.77
C ALA A 31 6.06 -1.68 -5.17
N ALA A 32 6.36 -0.70 -4.30
CA ALA A 32 6.18 0.71 -4.60
C ALA A 32 7.00 1.15 -5.84
N SER A 33 8.24 0.65 -5.97
CA SER A 33 9.10 0.92 -7.11
C SER A 33 8.61 0.29 -8.41
N PHE A 34 8.05 -0.92 -8.33
CA PHE A 34 7.44 -1.61 -9.47
C PHE A 34 6.26 -0.82 -10.04
N PHE A 35 5.31 -0.44 -9.18
CA PHE A 35 4.17 0.37 -9.60
C PHE A 35 4.61 1.73 -10.14
N ARG A 36 5.62 2.36 -9.53
CA ARG A 36 6.17 3.63 -10.02
C ARG A 36 6.78 3.53 -11.43
N ASN A 37 7.37 2.39 -11.78
CA ASN A 37 7.92 2.16 -13.11
C ASN A 37 6.85 1.84 -14.17
N ILE A 38 5.80 1.12 -13.77
CA ILE A 38 4.78 0.66 -14.72
C ILE A 38 3.64 1.68 -14.88
N ALA A 39 3.35 2.48 -13.85
CA ALA A 39 2.24 3.43 -13.85
C ALA A 39 2.28 4.45 -15.00
N PRO A 40 3.44 5.02 -15.42
CA PRO A 40 3.46 5.93 -16.57
C PRO A 40 3.10 5.24 -17.89
N SER A 41 3.57 4.00 -18.09
CA SER A 41 3.28 3.22 -19.31
C SER A 41 1.80 2.79 -19.36
N LEU A 42 1.28 2.23 -18.27
CA LEU A 42 -0.14 1.91 -18.15
C LEU A 42 -1.01 3.15 -18.26
N GLY A 43 -0.63 4.24 -17.58
CA GLY A 43 -1.35 5.51 -17.62
C GLY A 43 -1.42 6.10 -19.01
N GLY A 44 -0.31 6.07 -19.76
CA GLY A 44 -0.27 6.49 -21.16
C GLY A 44 -1.19 5.66 -22.05
N TYR A 45 -1.13 4.33 -21.94
CA TYR A 45 -2.00 3.43 -22.71
C TYR A 45 -3.49 3.65 -22.40
N ILE A 46 -3.84 3.79 -21.12
CA ILE A 46 -5.22 3.99 -20.67
C ILE A 46 -5.73 5.37 -21.08
N MET A 47 -4.88 6.39 -21.01
CA MET A 47 -5.24 7.74 -21.46
C MET A 47 -5.55 7.77 -22.95
N ASP A 48 -4.77 7.07 -23.77
CA ASP A 48 -4.95 7.01 -25.22
C ASP A 48 -6.19 6.21 -25.61
N ALA A 49 -6.43 5.06 -24.97
CA ALA A 49 -7.54 4.18 -25.31
C ALA A 49 -8.91 4.60 -24.72
N TYR A 50 -8.93 5.18 -23.52
CA TYR A 50 -10.17 5.43 -22.76
C TYR A 50 -10.35 6.91 -22.34
N GLY A 51 -9.28 7.72 -22.39
CA GLY A 51 -9.30 9.13 -22.02
C GLY A 51 -8.87 9.41 -20.59
N PHE A 52 -8.52 10.67 -20.32
CA PHE A 52 -7.89 11.12 -19.06
C PHE A 52 -8.71 10.81 -17.79
N HIS A 53 -10.04 10.81 -17.88
CA HIS A 53 -10.93 10.59 -16.74
C HIS A 53 -10.78 9.18 -16.13
N TYR A 54 -10.39 8.18 -16.91
CA TYR A 54 -10.16 6.82 -16.42
C TYR A 54 -9.00 6.71 -15.43
N ILE A 55 -8.00 7.59 -15.51
CA ILE A 55 -6.90 7.63 -14.54
C ILE A 55 -7.44 7.95 -13.14
N GLY A 56 -8.38 8.89 -13.05
CA GLY A 56 -9.05 9.25 -11.80
C GLY A 56 -9.89 8.10 -11.25
N TYR A 57 -10.64 7.40 -12.10
CA TYR A 57 -11.44 6.23 -11.69
C TYR A 57 -10.57 5.08 -11.16
N ILE A 58 -9.41 4.82 -11.76
CA ILE A 58 -8.47 3.80 -11.27
C ILE A 58 -7.91 4.19 -9.89
N GLY A 59 -7.53 5.45 -9.70
CA GLY A 59 -7.08 5.93 -8.39
C GLY A 59 -8.16 5.83 -7.31
N ALA A 60 -9.40 6.21 -7.65
CA ALA A 60 -10.53 6.15 -6.73
C ALA A 60 -10.90 4.71 -6.34
N THR A 61 -10.95 3.80 -7.31
CA THR A 61 -11.24 2.37 -7.06
C THR A 61 -10.16 1.72 -6.20
N CYS A 62 -8.88 1.96 -6.47
CA CYS A 62 -7.78 1.50 -5.60
C CYS A 62 -7.91 2.01 -4.16
N THR A 63 -8.30 3.27 -3.98
CA THR A 63 -8.48 3.87 -2.65
C THR A 63 -9.64 3.21 -1.90
N LEU A 64 -10.77 2.98 -2.59
CA LEU A 64 -11.93 2.31 -2.01
C LEU A 64 -11.62 0.85 -1.62
N ILE A 65 -10.89 0.13 -2.46
CA ILE A 65 -10.47 -1.25 -2.17
C ILE A 65 -9.56 -1.26 -0.94
N THR A 66 -8.57 -0.36 -0.89
CA THR A 66 -7.63 -0.27 0.25
C THR A 66 -8.36 0.05 1.56
N ALA A 67 -9.28 1.03 1.52
CA ALA A 67 -10.09 1.38 2.68
C ALA A 67 -11.01 0.22 3.11
N GLY A 68 -11.61 -0.50 2.14
CA GLY A 68 -12.45 -1.67 2.41
C GLY A 68 -11.67 -2.81 3.08
N ILE A 69 -10.48 -3.13 2.57
CA ILE A 69 -9.59 -4.14 3.17
C ILE A 69 -9.17 -3.71 4.58
N GLY A 70 -8.82 -2.44 4.78
CA GLY A 70 -8.44 -1.91 6.09
C GLY A 70 -9.56 -2.00 7.14
N LEU A 71 -10.82 -1.96 6.71
CA LEU A 71 -11.99 -2.12 7.59
C LEU A 71 -12.24 -3.60 7.93
N LEU A 72 -11.98 -4.49 6.97
CA LEU A 72 -12.21 -5.94 7.11
C LEU A 72 -11.08 -6.69 7.83
N VAL A 73 -9.86 -6.14 7.87
CA VAL A 73 -8.74 -6.73 8.59
C VAL A 73 -8.67 -6.11 9.99
N PRO A 74 -9.30 -6.72 11.02
CA PRO A 74 -9.18 -6.22 12.37
C PRO A 74 -7.74 -6.31 12.82
N TYR A 75 -7.27 -5.20 13.39
CA TYR A 75 -5.93 -4.99 13.93
C TYR A 75 -5.72 -5.81 15.23
N LYS A 76 -5.90 -7.14 15.15
CA LYS A 76 -5.94 -8.06 16.29
C LYS A 76 -4.58 -8.32 16.94
N HIS A 77 -3.49 -7.85 16.33
CA HIS A 77 -2.12 -8.15 16.77
C HIS A 77 -1.56 -7.19 17.84
N PHE A 78 -2.26 -6.08 18.16
CA PHE A 78 -1.75 -5.09 19.12
C PHE A 78 -2.08 -5.38 20.60
N GLU A 79 -3.02 -6.29 20.90
CA GLU A 79 -3.33 -6.64 22.29
C GLU A 79 -2.42 -7.71 22.89
N GLU A 80 -1.81 -8.59 22.07
CA GLU A 80 -1.05 -9.73 22.59
C GLU A 80 0.36 -9.33 23.08
N LYS A 81 1.01 -8.35 22.43
CA LYS A 81 2.34 -7.86 22.83
C LYS A 81 2.35 -6.93 24.05
N LYS A 82 1.20 -6.55 24.60
CA LYS A 82 1.12 -5.71 25.82
C LYS A 82 1.01 -6.54 27.12
N LYS A 83 0.87 -7.87 27.00
CA LYS A 83 0.73 -8.81 28.12
C LYS A 83 1.95 -9.71 28.36
N LEU A 84 3.00 -9.57 27.56
CA LEU A 84 4.33 -10.18 27.75
C LEU A 84 5.36 -9.08 28.03
#